data_AF-A0A917NZD3-F1
#
_entry.id   AF-A0A917NZD3-F1
#
_cell.length_a   1.000
_cell.length_b   1.000
_cell.length_c   1.000
_cell.angle_alpha   90.00
_cell.angle_beta   90.00
_cell.angle_gamma   90.00
#
_symmetry.space_group_name_H-M   'P 1'
#
loop_
_entity.id
_entity.type
_entity.pdbx_description
1 polymer ?
#
loop_
_entity_poly.entity_id
_entity_poly.type
_entity_poly.pdbx_seq_one_letter_code
_entity_poly.pdbx_strand_id
1 'polypeptide(L)' 'MDGLDIEIEGDSEAAVALALLKIVMRAEGKGEDGADADWILATYRRCLAAVVGAFEFDEQDPEDSDEGEEDEEAVGEAAN' A
#
# COMPACT_ATOMS: atom_id res chain seq x y z
N MET A 1 7.56 10.24 22.86
CA MET A 1 6.81 10.17 21.60
C MET A 1 5.58 11.03 21.81
N ASP A 2 5.52 12.20 21.17
CA ASP A 2 4.28 12.98 21.17
C ASP A 2 3.24 12.18 20.38
N GLY A 3 2.23 11.69 21.10
CA GLY A 3 1.07 11.03 20.51
C GLY A 3 0.39 11.99 19.53
N LEU A 4 -0.06 11.45 18.39
CA LEU A 4 -0.87 12.21 17.46
C LEU A 4 -2.32 12.12 17.92
N ASP A 5 -2.79 13.11 18.65
CA ASP A 5 -4.22 13.25 18.96
C ASP A 5 -4.94 13.74 17.70
N ILE A 6 -5.51 12.80 16.94
CA ILE A 6 -6.40 13.11 15.81
C ILE A 6 -7.82 13.08 16.33
N GLU A 7 -8.39 14.26 16.55
CA GLU A 7 -9.83 14.39 16.74
C GLU A 7 -10.52 14.14 15.40
N ILE A 8 -11.26 13.04 15.31
CA ILE A 8 -12.11 12.71 14.18
C ILE A 8 -13.52 13.18 14.52
N GLU A 9 -13.99 14.21 13.83
CA GLU A 9 -15.36 14.70 14.01
C GLU A 9 -16.32 13.83 13.20
N GLY A 10 -16.92 12.84 13.86
CA GLY A 10 -17.88 11.90 13.29
C GLY A 10 -17.27 10.61 12.74
N ASP A 11 -18.16 9.72 12.31
CA ASP A 11 -17.90 8.32 11.94
C ASP A 11 -18.05 8.05 10.43
N SER A 12 -18.08 9.12 9.62
CA SER A 12 -18.15 9.01 8.16
C SER A 12 -16.83 8.56 7.53
N GLU A 13 -16.90 7.85 6.39
CA GLU A 13 -15.75 7.41 5.61
C GLU A 13 -14.83 8.60 5.21
N ALA A 14 -15.42 9.76 4.94
CA ALA A 14 -14.69 10.99 4.65
C ALA A 14 -13.87 11.48 5.86
N ALA A 15 -14.42 11.40 7.08
CA ALA A 15 -13.73 11.78 8.31
C ALA A 15 -12.56 10.83 8.60
N VAL A 16 -12.75 9.52 8.39
CA VAL A 16 -11.69 8.51 8.52
C VAL A 16 -10.60 8.71 7.45
N ALA A 17 -10.97 8.99 6.21
CA ALA A 17 -10.03 9.28 5.13
C ALA A 17 -9.20 10.54 5.41
N LEU A 18 -9.81 11.57 6.00
CA LEU A 18 -9.10 12.78 6.43
C LEU A 18 -8.14 12.51 7.59
N ALA A 19 -8.53 11.65 8.53
CA ALA A 19 -7.63 11.23 9.61
C ALA A 19 -6.41 10.47 9.08
N LEU A 20 -6.61 9.54 8.15
CA LEU A 20 -5.51 8.83 7.46
C LEU A 20 -4.58 9.79 6.72
N LEU A 21 -5.13 10.78 6.01
CA LEU A 21 -4.32 11.82 5.36
C LEU A 21 -3.42 12.56 6.36
N LYS A 22 -3.97 12.96 7.52
CA LYS A 22 -3.19 13.63 8.58
C LYS A 22 -2.05 12.74 9.10
N ILE A 23 -2.27 11.44 9.22
CA ILE A 23 -1.22 10.46 9.59
C ILE A 23 -0.13 10.42 8.53
N VAL A 24 -0.49 10.30 7.25
CA VAL A 24 0.46 10.23 6.13
C VAL A 24 1.28 11.52 6.02
N MET A 25 0.63 12.68 6.13
CA MET A 25 1.29 13.99 6.13
C MET A 25 2.37 14.07 7.21
N ARG A 26 2.06 13.63 8.44
CA ARG A 26 3.04 13.58 9.53
C ARG A 26 4.17 12.61 9.25
N ALA A 27 3.88 11.41 8.73
CA ALA A 27 4.88 10.40 8.41
C ALA A 27 5.87 10.89 7.33
N GLU A 28 5.38 11.65 6.34
CA GLU A 28 6.22 12.29 5.32
C GLU A 28 6.90 13.58 5.79
N GLY A 29 6.69 14.00 7.04
CA GLY A 29 7.24 15.26 7.56
C GLY A 29 6.65 16.51 6.87
N LYS A 30 5.49 16.39 6.24
CA LYS A 30 4.77 17.48 5.59
C LYS A 30 3.82 18.14 6.58
N GLY A 31 4.17 19.34 7.02
CA GLY A 31 3.27 20.21 7.79
C GLY A 31 2.18 20.83 6.92
N GLU A 32 1.28 21.60 7.53
CA GLU A 32 0.18 22.31 6.85
C GLU A 32 0.69 23.27 5.76
N ASP A 33 1.87 23.84 5.95
CA ASP A 33 2.51 24.76 4.98
C ASP A 33 3.50 24.06 4.02
N GLY A 34 3.73 22.76 4.20
CA GLY A 34 4.77 22.00 3.49
C GLY A 34 4.24 21.04 2.41
N ALA A 35 2.93 20.80 2.38
CA ALA A 35 2.30 19.93 1.40
C ALA A 35 1.67 20.72 0.24
N ASP A 36 2.01 20.33 -0.98
CA ASP A 36 1.37 20.84 -2.18
C ASP A 36 -0.11 20.45 -2.23
N ALA A 37 -0.99 21.38 -2.62
CA ALA A 37 -2.44 21.16 -2.64
C ALA A 37 -2.86 20.00 -3.55
N ASP A 38 -2.19 19.80 -4.69
CA ASP A 38 -2.46 18.67 -5.59
C ASP A 38 -2.04 17.35 -4.93
N TRP A 39 -0.91 17.34 -4.22
CA TRP A 39 -0.48 16.17 -3.45
C TRP A 39 -1.46 15.83 -2.32
N ILE A 40 -1.97 16.83 -1.60
CA ILE A 40 -2.97 16.65 -0.53
C ILE A 40 -4.23 16.00 -1.11
N LEU A 41 -4.78 16.56 -2.20
CA LEU A 41 -6.00 16.07 -2.82
C LEU A 41 -5.82 14.66 -3.42
N ALA A 42 -4.67 14.39 -4.05
CA ALA A 42 -4.36 13.07 -4.59
C ALA A 42 -4.25 12.02 -3.47
N THR A 43 -3.61 12.37 -2.36
CA THR A 43 -3.41 11.48 -1.21
C THR A 43 -4.72 11.26 -0.45
N TYR A 44 -5.55 12.30 -0.30
CA TYR A 44 -6.89 12.18 0.26
C TYR A 44 -7.76 11.21 -0.54
N ARG A 45 -7.76 11.29 -1.87
CA ARG A 45 -8.50 10.35 -2.74
C ARG A 45 -8.05 8.90 -2.54
N ARG A 46 -6.74 8.66 -2.37
CA ARG A 46 -6.21 7.32 -2.06
C ARG A 46 -6.68 6.84 -0.68
N CYS A 47 -6.65 7.71 0.32
CA CYS A 47 -7.15 7.38 1.66
C CYS A 47 -8.65 7.04 1.62
N LEU A 48 -9.44 7.81 0.87
CA LEU A 48 -10.87 7.56 0.71
C LEU A 48 -11.12 6.23 -0.01
N ALA A 49 -10.39 5.93 -1.08
CA ALA A 49 -10.48 4.66 -1.77
C ALA A 49 -10.13 3.48 -0.86
N ALA A 50 -9.11 3.62 0.00
CA ALA A 50 -8.73 2.60 0.98
C ALA A 50 -9.83 2.38 2.02
N VAL A 51 -10.46 3.45 2.54
CA VAL A 51 -11.55 3.37 3.52
C VAL A 51 -12.81 2.74 2.94
N VAL A 52 -13.15 3.08 1.69
CA VAL A 52 -14.35 2.57 0.99
C VAL A 52 -14.13 1.16 0.43
N GLY A 53 -12.93 0.57 0.58
CA GLY A 53 -12.61 -0.75 0.04
C GLY A 53 -12.54 -0.77 -1.49
N ALA A 54 -12.38 0.39 -2.13
CA ALA A 54 -12.16 0.52 -3.58
C ALA A 54 -10.68 0.35 -3.97
N PHE A 55 -9.81 0.08 -2.99
CA PHE A 55 -8.47 -0.44 -3.24
C PHE A 55 -8.60 -1.94 -3.47
N GLU A 56 -8.64 -2.35 -4.74
CA GLU A 56 -8.24 -3.71 -5.08
C GLU A 56 -6.74 -3.81 -4.75
N PHE A 57 -6.42 -4.36 -3.58
CA PHE A 57 -5.12 -5.00 -3.43
C PHE A 57 -5.12 -6.09 -4.50
N ASP A 58 -4.34 -5.91 -5.56
CA ASP A 58 -3.87 -7.04 -6.35
C ASP A 58 -2.98 -7.85 -5.39
N GLU A 59 -3.63 -8.61 -4.50
CA GLU A 59 -3.02 -9.78 -3.87
C GLU A 59 -2.68 -10.71 -5.02
N GLN A 60 -1.53 -10.48 -5.64
CA GLN A 60 -0.77 -11.56 -6.25
C GLN A 60 -0.44 -12.53 -5.10
N ASP A 61 -1.43 -13.39 -4.90
CA ASP A 61 -1.38 -14.77 -4.45
C ASP A 61 -0.02 -15.26 -3.91
N PRO A 62 0.09 -15.60 -2.61
CA PRO A 62 1.26 -16.27 -2.07
C PRO A 62 1.34 -17.78 -2.43
N GLU A 63 0.48 -18.33 -3.30
CA GLU A 63 0.62 -19.69 -3.84
C GLU A 63 1.66 -19.78 -4.97
N ASP A 64 2.94 -19.78 -4.61
CA ASP A 64 3.88 -20.72 -5.26
C ASP A 64 4.93 -21.15 -4.23
N SER A 65 4.42 -21.90 -3.26
CA SER A 65 5.21 -22.70 -2.34
C SER A 65 5.80 -23.87 -3.12
N ASP A 66 7.12 -23.82 -3.30
CA ASP A 66 8.08 -24.94 -3.33
C ASP A 66 7.48 -26.36 -3.37
N GLU A 67 7.67 -27.09 -4.48
CA GLU A 67 7.90 -28.55 -4.47
C GLU A 67 8.28 -29.08 -5.87
N GLY A 68 9.49 -29.65 -5.99
CA GLY A 68 9.77 -30.69 -7.01
C GLY A 68 11.10 -30.60 -7.75
N GLU A 69 12.19 -31.00 -7.08
CA GLU A 69 13.35 -31.60 -7.78
C GLU A 69 12.87 -32.81 -8.59
N GLU A 70 13.17 -32.90 -9.89
CA GLU A 70 13.56 -34.17 -10.51
C GLU A 70 14.67 -33.96 -11.54
N ASP A 71 15.52 -34.97 -11.54
CA ASP A 71 16.91 -35.04 -11.90
C ASP A 71 17.13 -35.54 -13.33
N GLU A 72 18.34 -35.32 -13.85
CA GLU A 72 19.01 -36.10 -14.90
C GLU A 72 18.26 -36.51 -16.20
N GLU A 73 18.65 -35.91 -17.33
CA GLU A 73 18.92 -36.73 -18.52
C GLU A 73 20.20 -36.28 -19.23
N ALA A 74 21.29 -36.97 -18.90
CA ALA A 74 22.50 -37.01 -19.69
C ALA A 74 22.23 -37.78 -20.99
N VAL A 75 22.31 -37.10 -22.15
CA VAL A 75 22.54 -37.79 -23.43
C VAL A 75 23.78 -37.20 -24.07
N GLY A 76 24.92 -37.85 -23.81
CA GLY A 76 26.07 -37.78 -24.70
C GLY A 76 25.90 -38.82 -25.79
N GLU A 77 26.06 -38.43 -27.05
CA GLU A 77 26.63 -39.26 -28.13
C GLU A 77 26.91 -38.31 -29.32
N ALA A 78 28.15 -37.87 -29.54
CA ALA A 78 29.24 -38.52 -30.27
C ALA A 78 29.37 -38.04 -31.74
N ALA A 79 30.62 -38.02 -32.16
CA ALA A 79 31.18 -37.58 -33.42
C ALA A 79 30.45 -38.06 -34.70
N ASN A 80 30.38 -37.16 -35.69
CA ASN A 80 30.99 -37.38 -37.02
C ASN A 80 31.26 -36.03 -37.71
#